data_AF-A0A957ZD82-F1
#
_entry.id   AF-A0A957ZD82-F1
#
_cell.length_a   1.000
_cell.length_b   1.000
_cell.length_c   1.000
_cell.angle_alpha   90.00
_cell.angle_beta   90.00
_cell.angle_gamma   90.00
#
_symmetry.space_group_name_H-M   'P 1'
#
loop_
_entity.id
_entity.type
_entity.pdbx_description
1 polymer ?
#
loop_
_entity_poly.entity_id
_entity_poly.type
_entity_poly.pdbx_seq_one_letter_code
_entity_poly.pdbx_strand_id
1 'polypeptide(L)'
;MEALLAELGKLQRGALPAPLVAQIKAWGGYYGAARAETLTLVEFQNQSILEELLAQPALQELITPFARQGRALAIVENGKLTKVKNALSALGITVKKGIG
;
A
#
# COMPACT_ATOMS: atom_id res chain seq x y z
N MET A 1 24.32 9.67 -0.62
CA MET A 1 24.80 8.52 0.17
C MET A 1 26.13 7.99 -0.34
N GLU A 2 26.28 7.71 -1.64
CA GLU A 2 27.53 7.18 -2.21
C GLU A 2 28.74 8.11 -2.05
N ALA A 3 28.58 9.41 -2.29
CA ALA A 3 29.64 10.40 -2.08
C ALA A 3 30.15 10.46 -0.62
N LEU A 4 29.24 10.31 0.36
CA LEU A 4 29.59 10.29 1.79
C LEU A 4 30.42 9.04 2.15
N LEU A 5 30.00 7.87 1.66
CA LEU A 5 30.72 6.61 1.88
C LEU A 5 32.10 6.62 1.20
N ALA A 6 32.21 7.26 0.03
CA ALA A 6 33.49 7.44 -0.66
C ALA A 6 34.46 8.33 0.13
N GLU A 7 34.00 9.45 0.68
CA GLU A 7 34.83 10.34 1.52
C GLU A 7 35.27 9.65 2.82
N LEU A 8 34.36 8.91 3.46
CA LEU A 8 34.70 8.12 4.65
C LEU A 8 35.70 6.99 4.36
N GLY A 9 35.61 6.35 3.19
CA GLY A 9 36.61 5.38 2.74
C GLY A 9 37.99 5.99 2.50
N LYS A 10 38.06 7.22 1.97
CA LYS A 10 39.32 7.97 1.84
C LYS A 10 39.96 8.25 3.20
N LEU A 11 39.17 8.68 4.19
CA LEU A 11 39.64 8.95 5.55
C LEU A 11 40.19 7.69 6.25
N GLN A 12 39.50 6.54 6.08
CA GLN A 12 39.95 5.26 6.63
C GLN A 12 41.14 4.66 5.86
N ARG A 13 41.50 5.21 4.68
CA ARG A 13 42.49 4.64 3.75
C ARG A 13 42.16 3.19 3.36
N GLY A 14 40.89 2.93 3.05
CA GLY A 14 40.43 1.61 2.65
C GLY A 14 38.92 1.51 2.52
N ALA A 15 38.42 0.34 2.12
CA ALA A 15 36.99 0.08 2.09
C ALA A 15 36.42 0.11 3.53
N LEU A 16 35.29 0.80 3.70
CA LEU A 16 34.54 0.76 4.96
C LEU A 16 34.03 -0.66 5.19
N PRO A 17 34.12 -1.20 6.43
CA PRO A 17 33.52 -2.48 6.75
C PRO A 17 32.02 -2.49 6.45
N ALA A 18 31.52 -3.56 5.83
CA ALA A 18 30.12 -3.67 5.43
C ALA A 18 29.10 -3.37 6.57
N PRO A 19 29.34 -3.80 7.83
CA PRO A 19 28.43 -3.47 8.94
C PRO A 19 28.34 -1.96 9.22
N LEU A 20 29.44 -1.23 9.06
CA LEU A 20 29.49 0.22 9.29
C LEU A 20 28.74 0.96 8.17
N VAL A 21 28.90 0.52 6.92
CA VAL A 21 28.13 1.05 5.78
C VAL A 21 26.63 0.87 5.98
N ALA A 22 26.21 -0.30 6.50
CA ALA A 22 24.80 -0.56 6.79
C ALA A 22 24.24 0.37 7.88
N GLN A 23 25.00 0.65 8.93
CA GLN A 23 24.60 1.60 9.98
C GLN A 23 24.49 3.04 9.46
N ILE A 24 25.46 3.50 8.65
CA ILE A 24 25.42 4.82 8.03
C ILE A 24 24.20 4.97 7.12
N LYS A 25 23.87 3.93 6.35
CA LYS A 25 22.65 3.90 5.53
C LYS A 25 21.38 3.99 6.39
N ALA A 26 21.33 3.28 7.52
CA ALA A 26 20.20 3.32 8.43
C ALA A 26 19.99 4.71 9.05
N TRP A 27 21.05 5.34 9.56
CA TRP A 27 20.95 6.69 10.14
C TRP A 27 20.62 7.76 9.10
N GLY A 28 21.14 7.62 7.88
CA GLY A 28 20.85 8.54 6.79
C GLY A 28 19.47 8.38 6.15
N GLY A 29 18.60 7.53 6.71
CA GLY A 29 17.27 7.27 6.16
C GLY A 29 17.28 6.65 4.76
N TYR A 30 18.37 5.98 4.37
CA TYR A 30 18.57 5.43 3.02
C TYR A 30 17.48 4.44 2.61
N TYR A 31 16.96 3.68 3.59
CA TYR A 31 15.89 2.70 3.36
C TYR A 31 14.49 3.32 3.35
N GLY A 32 14.39 4.66 3.46
CA GLY A 32 13.14 5.38 3.55
C GLY A 32 12.42 5.16 4.88
N ALA A 33 11.13 5.50 4.89
CA ALA A 33 10.22 5.25 5.99
C ALA A 33 9.17 4.21 5.57
N ALA A 34 8.82 3.32 6.49
CA ALA A 34 7.73 2.36 6.32
C ALA A 34 6.58 2.75 7.24
N ARG A 35 5.34 2.64 6.73
CA ARG A 35 4.12 2.84 7.51
C ARG A 35 3.30 1.56 7.46
N ALA A 36 2.81 1.12 8.61
CA ALA A 36 1.89 0.01 8.73
C ALA A 36 0.48 0.57 9.00
N GLU A 37 -0.50 0.12 8.23
CA GLU A 37 -1.90 0.48 8.39
C GLU A 37 -2.79 -0.74 8.23
N THR A 38 -3.89 -0.78 9.00
CA THR A 38 -4.91 -1.81 8.83
C THR A 38 -5.93 -1.35 7.80
N LEU A 39 -6.05 -2.11 6.72
CA LEU A 39 -6.95 -1.84 5.61
C LEU A 39 -7.84 -3.06 5.36
N THR A 40 -9.07 -2.83 4.91
CA THR A 40 -9.96 -3.91 4.48
C THR A 40 -9.83 -4.09 2.97
N LEU A 41 -9.54 -5.30 2.53
CA LEU A 41 -9.63 -5.66 1.13
C LEU A 41 -11.04 -6.18 0.81
N VAL A 42 -11.65 -5.65 -0.24
CA VAL A 42 -12.94 -6.12 -0.77
C VAL A 42 -12.69 -6.72 -2.14
N GLU A 43 -13.11 -7.97 -2.32
CA GLU A 43 -13.07 -8.65 -3.61
C GLU A 43 -14.43 -8.58 -4.29
N PHE A 44 -14.41 -8.22 -5.57
CA PHE A 44 -15.55 -8.22 -6.46
C PHE A 44 -15.46 -9.40 -7.42
N GLN A 45 -16.60 -9.76 -8.01
CA GLN A 45 -16.71 -10.93 -8.88
C GLN A 45 -15.78 -10.84 -10.10
N ASN A 46 -15.65 -9.65 -10.70
CA ASN A 46 -14.81 -9.42 -11.85
C ASN A 46 -14.41 -7.94 -11.96
N GLN A 47 -13.44 -7.68 -12.84
CA GLN A 47 -12.82 -6.37 -13.00
C GLN A 47 -13.81 -5.34 -13.57
N SER A 48 -14.69 -5.74 -14.48
CA SER A 48 -15.69 -4.86 -15.09
C SER A 48 -16.67 -4.28 -14.05
N ILE A 49 -17.13 -5.10 -13.09
CA ILE A 49 -17.98 -4.62 -11.98
C ILE A 49 -17.23 -3.61 -11.13
N LEU A 50 -15.95 -3.86 -10.82
CA LEU A 50 -15.16 -2.90 -10.05
C LEU A 50 -15.02 -1.55 -10.79
N GLU A 51 -14.82 -1.58 -12.11
CA GLU A 51 -14.73 -0.38 -12.94
C GLU A 51 -16.06 0.40 -12.96
N GLU A 52 -17.19 -0.29 -13.10
CA GLU A 52 -18.52 0.33 -13.01
C GLU A 52 -18.75 0.98 -11.63
N LEU A 53 -18.33 0.31 -10.55
CA LEU A 53 -18.46 0.85 -9.19
C LEU A 53 -17.52 2.03 -8.94
N LEU A 54 -16.33 2.06 -9.54
CA LEU A 54 -15.41 3.19 -9.47
C LEU A 54 -15.92 4.41 -10.23
N ALA A 55 -16.79 4.22 -11.23
CA ALA A 55 -17.46 5.30 -11.94
C ALA A 55 -18.62 5.93 -11.14
N GLN A 56 -19.06 5.29 -10.04
CA GLN A 56 -20.11 5.84 -9.17
C GLN A 56 -19.51 6.90 -8.22
N PRO A 57 -20.00 8.15 -8.24
CA PRO A 57 -19.47 9.22 -7.37
C PRO A 57 -19.50 8.87 -5.88
N ALA A 58 -20.53 8.13 -5.45
CA ALA A 58 -20.70 7.72 -4.06
C ALA A 58 -19.64 6.71 -3.58
N LEU A 59 -18.97 5.99 -4.50
CA LEU A 59 -17.98 4.96 -4.18
C LEU A 59 -16.55 5.39 -4.53
N GLN A 60 -16.37 6.27 -5.51
CA GLN A 60 -15.06 6.72 -5.99
C GLN A 60 -14.14 7.26 -4.87
N GLU A 61 -14.70 7.96 -3.88
CA GLU A 61 -13.93 8.49 -2.72
C GLU A 61 -13.78 7.50 -1.56
N LEU A 62 -14.52 6.39 -1.61
CA LEU A 62 -14.60 5.41 -0.53
C LEU A 62 -13.76 4.17 -0.77
N ILE A 63 -13.49 3.83 -2.03
CA ILE A 63 -12.72 2.63 -2.42
C ILE A 63 -11.58 3.02 -3.35
N THR A 64 -10.44 2.34 -3.22
CA THR A 64 -9.28 2.51 -4.10
C THR A 64 -8.97 1.19 -4.78
N PRO A 65 -8.83 1.13 -6.12
CA PRO A 65 -8.51 -0.12 -6.80
C PRO A 65 -7.16 -0.68 -6.33
N PHE A 66 -7.13 -1.99 -6.09
CA PHE A 66 -5.93 -2.73 -5.75
C PHE A 66 -5.56 -3.66 -6.92
N ALA A 67 -4.61 -3.22 -7.74
CA ALA A 67 -4.20 -3.98 -8.91
C ALA A 67 -3.48 -5.28 -8.49
N ARG A 68 -4.15 -6.41 -8.66
CA ARG A 68 -3.58 -7.75 -8.53
C ARG A 68 -4.06 -8.59 -9.71
N GLN A 69 -3.14 -9.26 -10.39
CA GLN A 69 -3.49 -10.03 -11.59
C GLN A 69 -4.60 -11.05 -11.31
N GLY A 70 -5.65 -10.99 -12.13
CA GLY A 70 -6.77 -11.92 -12.10
C GLY A 70 -7.79 -11.71 -10.97
N ARG A 71 -7.68 -10.66 -10.15
CA ARG A 71 -8.64 -10.39 -9.06
C ARG A 71 -9.10 -8.94 -9.06
N ALA A 72 -10.40 -8.74 -8.97
CA ALA A 72 -11.00 -7.42 -8.84
C ALA A 72 -11.03 -7.02 -7.36
N LEU A 73 -9.97 -6.36 -6.91
CA LEU A 73 -9.78 -6.02 -5.51
C LEU A 73 -9.86 -4.50 -5.32
N ALA A 74 -10.45 -4.06 -4.22
CA ALA A 74 -10.38 -2.69 -3.76
C ALA A 74 -9.96 -2.61 -2.30
N ILE A 75 -9.19 -1.58 -1.98
CA ILE A 75 -8.84 -1.17 -0.64
C ILE A 75 -9.94 -0.28 -0.09
N VAL A 76 -10.33 -0.55 1.15
CA VAL A 76 -11.20 0.29 1.95
C VAL A 76 -10.50 0.65 3.25
N GLU A 77 -10.37 1.95 3.51
CA GLU A 77 -9.85 2.45 4.78
C GLU A 77 -10.76 2.02 5.94
N ASN A 78 -10.15 1.73 7.10
CA ASN A 78 -10.86 1.16 8.25
C ASN A 78 -12.07 2.02 8.71
N GLY A 79 -11.98 3.35 8.60
CA GLY A 79 -13.06 4.28 8.95
C GLY A 79 -14.18 4.40 7.90
N LYS A 80 -13.97 3.88 6.68
CA LYS A 80 -14.91 4.02 5.55
C LYS A 80 -15.71 2.75 5.27
N LEU A 81 -15.39 1.62 5.91
CA LEU A 81 -16.01 0.32 5.64
C LEU A 81 -17.54 0.33 5.77
N THR A 82 -18.09 0.97 6.80
CA THR A 82 -19.55 1.06 6.98
C THR A 82 -20.21 1.84 5.85
N LYS A 83 -19.59 2.94 5.39
CA LYS A 83 -20.11 3.74 4.27
C LYS A 83 -20.08 2.94 2.97
N VAL A 84 -18.99 2.23 2.71
CA VAL A 84 -18.86 1.33 1.54
C VAL A 84 -19.93 0.25 1.58
N LYS A 85 -20.14 -0.42 2.73
CA LYS A 85 -21.19 -1.43 2.88
C LYS A 85 -22.59 -0.86 2.59
N ASN A 86 -22.89 0.33 3.07
CA ASN A 86 -24.19 0.97 2.83
C ASN A 86 -24.36 1.33 1.34
N ALA A 87 -23.32 1.91 0.71
CA ALA A 87 -23.34 2.26 -0.70
C ALA A 87 -23.49 1.01 -1.60
N LEU A 88 -22.76 -0.06 -1.30
CA LEU A 88 -22.89 -1.35 -2.00
C LEU A 88 -24.26 -1.98 -1.77
N SER A 89 -24.81 -1.91 -0.55
CA SER A 89 -26.13 -2.45 -0.24
C SER A 89 -27.24 -1.71 -0.99
N ALA A 90 -27.12 -0.40 -1.18
CA ALA A 90 -28.05 0.38 -2.00
C ALA A 90 -28.05 -0.06 -3.48
N LEU A 91 -26.95 -0.66 -3.94
CA LEU A 91 -26.81 -1.26 -5.28
C LEU A 91 -27.15 -2.76 -5.31
N GLY A 92 -27.68 -3.32 -4.21
CA GLY A 92 -28.01 -4.74 -4.10
C GLY A 92 -26.82 -5.67 -3.84
N ILE A 93 -25.63 -5.13 -3.57
CA ILE A 93 -24.40 -5.89 -3.33
C ILE A 93 -24.21 -6.11 -1.83
N THR A 94 -24.18 -7.37 -1.40
CA THR A 94 -23.90 -7.72 0.01
C THR A 94 -22.44 -8.11 0.21
N VAL A 95 -21.73 -7.35 1.05
CA VAL A 95 -20.35 -7.68 1.42
C VAL A 95 -20.35 -8.78 2.48
N LYS A 96 -19.95 -9.99 2.09
CA LYS A 96 -19.76 -11.11 3.01
C LYS A 96 -18.35 -11.08 3.62
N LYS A 97 -18.20 -11.59 4.84
CA LYS A 97 -16.88 -11.74 5.47
C LYS A 97 -16.10 -12.81 4.69
N GLY A 98 -14.96 -12.43 4.14
CA GLY A 98 -14.04 -13.39 3.52
C GLY A 98 -13.45 -14.32 4.58
N ILE A 99 -13.23 -15.58 4.21
CA ILE A 99 -12.43 -16.52 4.98
C ILE A 99 -10.97 -16.18 4.66
N GLY A 100 -10.30 -15.55 5.62
CA GLY A 100 -8.84 -15.49 5.67
C GLY A 100 -8.31 -16.75 6.32
#